data_AF-A0A8X6SWX2-F1
#
_entry.id   AF-A0A8X6SWX2-F1
#
_cell.length_a   1.000
_cell.length_b   1.000
_cell.length_c   1.000
_cell.angle_alpha   90.00
_cell.angle_beta   90.00
_cell.angle_gamma   90.00
#
_symmetry.space_group_name_H-M   'P 1'
#
loop_
_entity.id
_entity.type
_entity.pdbx_description
1 polymer ?
#
loop_
_entity_poly.entity_id
_entity_poly.type
_entity_poly.pdbx_seq_one_letter_code
_entity_poly.pdbx_strand_id
1 'polypeptide(L)'
;MLGSHADLHNFDAGSVNGTRYCNEILHPYVRLFIGAMGLQFLFMDDNAPCHRTVAAEQLLESRRLAARILPPVTIRELRLALQDEWAATPQQVIDTLILSMGRRFETCLAVRGHDIPY
;
A
#
# COMPACT_ATOMS: atom_id res chain seq x y z
N MET A 1 -12.73 8.15 -11.93
CA MET A 1 -11.41 7.76 -12.46
C MET A 1 -10.67 7.07 -11.32
N LEU A 2 -10.59 5.74 -11.34
CA LEU A 2 -9.97 4.87 -10.32
C LEU A 2 -8.49 4.62 -10.67
N GLY A 3 -7.77 5.68 -11.08
CA GLY A 3 -6.52 5.54 -11.83
C GLY A 3 -5.42 6.49 -11.36
N SER A 4 -5.09 6.44 -10.07
CA SER A 4 -3.89 7.09 -9.56
C SER A 4 -3.14 6.12 -8.66
N HIS A 5 -1.83 6.02 -8.84
CA HIS A 5 -0.95 5.45 -7.83
C HIS A 5 -1.16 6.14 -6.47
N ALA A 6 -1.12 5.40 -5.37
CA ALA A 6 -0.98 5.99 -4.05
C ALA A 6 0.49 6.45 -3.87
N ASP A 7 0.74 7.44 -3.02
CA ASP A 7 2.11 7.93 -2.78
C ASP A 7 3.05 6.83 -2.26
N LEU A 8 4.34 6.90 -2.64
CA LEU A 8 5.39 6.04 -2.10
C LEU A 8 5.94 6.62 -0.79
N HIS A 9 5.83 5.85 0.30
CA HIS A 9 6.35 6.21 1.62
C HIS A 9 7.68 5.52 1.93
N ASN A 10 8.68 6.30 2.32
CA ASN A 10 10.02 5.80 2.65
C ASN A 10 10.30 6.01 4.14
N PHE A 11 10.51 4.92 4.88
CA PHE A 11 10.83 4.96 6.30
C PHE A 11 12.26 5.49 6.55
N ASP A 12 12.42 6.43 7.50
CA ASP A 12 13.71 7.06 7.86
C ASP A 12 14.65 6.16 8.71
N ALA A 13 14.70 4.85 8.43
CA ALA A 13 15.42 3.76 9.13
C ALA A 13 14.65 3.06 10.29
N GLY A 14 15.13 1.87 10.69
CA GLY A 14 14.49 0.99 11.68
C GLY A 14 13.47 0.01 11.08
N SER A 15 13.05 -1.02 11.82
CA SER A 15 12.01 -1.96 11.38
C SER A 15 10.61 -1.35 11.47
N VAL A 16 9.67 -1.91 10.70
CA VAL A 16 8.26 -1.52 10.75
C VAL A 16 7.54 -2.39 11.77
N ASN A 17 7.14 -1.79 12.90
CA ASN A 17 6.24 -2.43 13.86
C ASN A 17 4.79 -1.95 13.64
N GLY A 18 3.81 -2.56 14.32
CA GLY A 18 2.40 -2.24 14.09
C GLY A 18 2.02 -0.78 14.35
N THR A 19 2.59 -0.15 15.39
CA THR A 19 2.38 1.28 15.67
C THR A 19 2.91 2.15 14.52
N ARG A 20 4.10 1.80 14.01
CA ARG A 20 4.72 2.50 12.90
C ARG A 20 3.90 2.35 11.62
N TYR A 21 3.45 1.14 11.32
CA TYR A 21 2.58 0.85 10.19
C TYR A 21 1.28 1.67 10.25
N CYS A 22 0.63 1.75 11.42
CA CYS A 22 -0.58 2.54 11.60
C CYS A 22 -0.35 4.04 11.33
N ASN A 23 0.69 4.62 11.93
CA ASN A 23 0.93 6.06 11.90
C ASN A 23 1.54 6.57 10.60
N GLU A 24 2.44 5.79 10.01
CA GLU A 24 3.21 6.20 8.84
C GLU A 24 2.60 5.67 7.53
N ILE A 25 1.79 4.59 7.55
CA ILE A 25 1.16 4.01 6.35
C ILE A 25 -0.37 4.12 6.35
N LEU A 26 -1.04 3.45 7.29
CA LEU A 26 -2.50 3.33 7.22
C LEU A 26 -3.21 4.68 7.39
N HIS A 27 -2.77 5.49 8.35
CA HIS A 27 -3.38 6.78 8.65
C HIS A 27 -3.24 7.81 7.52
N PRO A 28 -2.03 8.07 6.97
CA PRO A 28 -1.87 9.06 5.91
C PRO A 28 -2.37 8.61 4.54
N TYR A 29 -2.22 7.33 4.18
CA TYR A 29 -2.48 6.87 2.81
C TYR A 29 -3.79 6.08 2.68
N VAL A 30 -3.95 5.02 3.46
CA VAL A 30 -5.07 4.08 3.27
C VAL A 30 -6.40 4.67 3.74
N ARG A 31 -6.37 5.41 4.86
CA ARG A 31 -7.56 6.00 5.49
C ARG A 31 -8.34 6.94 4.58
N LEU A 32 -7.64 7.70 3.73
CA LEU A 32 -8.27 8.62 2.77
C LEU A 32 -9.17 7.85 1.78
N PHE A 33 -8.70 6.69 1.31
CA PHE A 33 -9.45 5.85 0.36
C PHE A 33 -10.61 5.09 1.01
N ILE A 34 -10.45 4.64 2.27
CA ILE A 34 -11.56 4.00 3.03
C ILE A 34 -12.76 4.95 3.13
N GLY A 35 -12.51 6.24 3.40
CA GLY A 35 -13.56 7.25 3.49
C GLY A 35 -14.22 7.54 2.13
N ALA A 36 -13.41 7.65 1.07
CA ALA A 36 -13.84 8.06 -0.25
C ALA A 36 -14.55 6.95 -1.05
N MET A 37 -14.01 5.72 -1.03
CA MET A 37 -14.57 4.58 -1.78
C MET A 37 -15.55 3.75 -0.95
N GLY A 38 -15.55 3.91 0.38
CA GLY A 38 -16.49 3.28 1.28
C GLY A 38 -16.53 1.76 1.15
N LEU A 39 -17.71 1.17 1.02
CA LEU A 39 -17.89 -0.28 0.93
C LEU A 39 -17.28 -0.91 -0.35
N GLN A 40 -16.90 -0.10 -1.33
CA GLN A 40 -16.22 -0.56 -2.55
C GLN A 40 -14.70 -0.61 -2.37
N PHE A 41 -14.17 -0.11 -1.26
CA PHE A 41 -12.74 -0.19 -0.96
C PHE A 41 -12.36 -1.60 -0.52
N LEU A 42 -11.44 -2.23 -1.25
CA LEU A 42 -10.77 -3.45 -0.81
C LEU A 42 -9.29 -3.13 -0.57
N PHE A 43 -8.85 -3.26 0.68
CA PHE A 43 -7.43 -3.18 1.04
C PHE A 43 -6.81 -4.58 0.98
N MET A 44 -5.63 -4.69 0.37
CA MET A 44 -4.89 -5.94 0.26
C MET A 44 -3.42 -5.67 0.60
N ASP A 45 -2.89 -6.40 1.57
CA ASP A 45 -1.49 -6.44 1.96
C ASP A 45 -1.07 -7.88 2.29
N ASP A 46 0.19 -8.08 2.67
CA ASP A 46 0.66 -9.38 3.13
C ASP A 46 0.38 -9.62 4.63
N ASN A 47 0.63 -10.84 5.08
CA ASN A 47 0.34 -11.25 6.46
C ASN A 47 1.49 -10.93 7.45
N ALA A 48 2.32 -9.91 7.19
CA ALA A 48 3.42 -9.57 8.11
C ALA A 48 2.87 -9.22 9.51
N PRO A 49 3.56 -9.59 10.62
CA PRO A 49 3.02 -9.41 11.98
C PRO A 49 2.66 -7.96 12.34
N CYS A 50 3.34 -6.97 11.76
CA CYS A 50 3.02 -5.56 11.96
C CYS A 50 1.67 -5.14 11.34
N HIS A 51 1.22 -5.81 10.27
CA HIS A 51 -0.06 -5.54 9.60
C HIS A 51 -1.24 -6.16 10.35
N ARG A 52 -1.00 -7.27 11.05
CA ARG A 52 -2.03 -8.05 11.77
C ARG A 52 -2.21 -7.64 13.25
N THR A 53 -1.80 -6.43 13.62
CA THR A 53 -2.03 -5.95 14.99
C THR A 53 -3.47 -5.46 15.16
N VAL A 54 -4.02 -5.60 16.37
CA VAL A 54 -5.38 -5.10 16.70
C VAL A 54 -5.53 -3.62 16.33
N ALA A 55 -4.49 -2.80 16.53
CA ALA A 55 -4.51 -1.38 16.18
C ALA A 55 -4.63 -1.14 14.66
N ALA A 56 -3.96 -1.96 13.85
CA ALA A 56 -4.03 -1.88 12.39
C ALA A 56 -5.42 -2.27 11.88
N GLU A 57 -5.97 -3.38 12.41
CA GLU A 57 -7.33 -3.84 12.07
C GLU A 57 -8.38 -2.78 12.44
N GLN A 58 -8.32 -2.23 13.66
CA GLN A 58 -9.22 -1.16 14.10
C GLN A 58 -9.09 0.10 13.22
N LEU A 59 -7.89 0.44 12.76
CA LEU A 59 -7.70 1.63 11.92
C LEU A 59 -8.36 1.45 10.55
N LEU A 60 -8.25 0.26 9.96
CA LEU A 60 -8.94 -0.12 8.72
C LEU A 60 -10.47 -0.09 8.87
N GLU A 61 -10.98 -0.40 10.06
CA GLU A 61 -12.41 -0.32 10.38
C GLU A 61 -12.87 1.11 10.72
N SER A 62 -11.96 2.01 11.12
CA SER A 62 -12.28 3.34 11.65
C SER A 62 -12.25 4.47 10.62
N ARG A 63 -13.34 5.25 10.51
CA ARG A 63 -13.39 6.51 9.72
C ARG A 63 -13.12 7.75 10.60
N ARG A 64 -12.00 8.51 10.42
CA ARG A 64 -11.83 9.98 10.69
C ARG A 64 -10.38 10.58 10.74
N LEU A 65 -10.13 11.62 9.94
CA LEU A 65 -8.87 12.29 9.57
C LEU A 65 -8.08 13.09 10.64
N ALA A 66 -6.75 13.19 10.46
CA ALA A 66 -5.87 14.32 10.89
C ALA A 66 -4.51 14.34 10.12
N ALA A 67 -4.02 15.52 9.71
CA ALA A 67 -2.84 15.71 8.85
C ALA A 67 -1.55 16.07 9.63
N ARG A 68 -0.37 15.77 9.07
CA ARG A 68 0.95 16.24 9.55
C ARG A 68 1.64 17.17 8.55
N ILE A 69 2.56 17.99 9.09
CA ILE A 69 3.16 19.19 8.50
C ILE A 69 4.67 19.00 8.28
N LEU A 70 5.08 19.15 7.00
CA LEU A 70 6.39 19.47 6.36
C LEU A 70 7.57 18.46 6.42
N PRO A 71 8.29 18.23 5.29
CA PRO A 71 9.56 17.50 5.31
C PRO A 71 10.77 18.18 4.61
N PRO A 72 12.00 17.66 4.85
CA PRO A 72 13.29 18.26 4.47
C PRO A 72 14.10 17.41 3.44
N VAL A 73 15.44 17.55 3.43
CA VAL A 73 16.25 17.85 2.23
C VAL A 73 17.40 16.83 1.91
N THR A 74 17.50 15.67 2.60
CA THR A 74 18.50 14.56 2.46
C THR A 74 17.87 13.17 2.70
N ILE A 75 18.57 12.02 2.47
CA ILE A 75 17.93 10.72 2.07
C ILE A 75 17.01 10.90 0.84
N ARG A 76 17.05 12.12 0.35
CA ARG A 76 16.02 12.79 -0.40
C ARG A 76 16.30 12.53 -1.84
N GLU A 77 17.56 12.56 -2.27
CA GLU A 77 17.91 12.24 -3.65
C GLU A 77 17.49 10.80 -4.00
N LEU A 78 17.74 9.84 -3.11
CA LEU A 78 17.27 8.46 -3.30
C LEU A 78 15.74 8.35 -3.19
N ARG A 79 15.13 8.99 -2.18
CA ARG A 79 13.67 9.05 -2.02
C ARG A 79 12.99 9.70 -3.22
N LEU A 80 13.55 10.76 -3.77
CA LEU A 80 13.07 11.48 -4.94
C LEU A 80 13.21 10.62 -6.18
N ALA A 81 14.35 9.97 -6.41
CA ALA A 81 14.51 9.06 -7.54
C ALA A 81 13.46 7.93 -7.50
N LEU A 82 13.22 7.34 -6.33
CA LEU A 82 12.19 6.32 -6.17
C LEU A 82 10.77 6.88 -6.35
N GLN A 83 10.52 8.11 -5.88
CA GLN A 83 9.23 8.80 -6.06
C GLN A 83 9.00 9.19 -7.53
N ASP A 84 10.04 9.61 -8.25
CA ASP A 84 9.98 9.98 -9.66
C ASP A 84 9.73 8.75 -10.53
N GLU A 85 10.44 7.64 -10.28
CA GLU A 85 10.19 6.36 -10.98
C GLU A 85 8.77 5.84 -10.70
N TRP A 86 8.30 5.96 -9.46
CA TRP A 86 6.94 5.59 -9.09
C TRP A 86 5.88 6.50 -9.74
N ALA A 87 6.15 7.81 -9.82
CA ALA A 87 5.29 8.77 -10.50
C ALA A 87 5.29 8.57 -12.03
N ALA A 88 6.42 8.14 -12.60
CA ALA A 88 6.57 7.84 -14.01
C ALA A 88 6.00 6.46 -14.39
N THR A 89 5.68 5.60 -13.42
CA THR A 89 5.12 4.27 -13.66
C THR A 89 3.79 4.40 -14.40
N PRO A 90 3.66 3.86 -15.64
CA PRO A 90 2.45 4.00 -16.40
C PRO A 90 1.26 3.31 -15.72
N GLN A 91 0.10 3.96 -15.71
CA GLN A 91 -1.13 3.37 -15.16
C GLN A 91 -1.45 2.02 -15.80
N GLN A 92 -1.15 1.85 -17.09
CA GLN A 92 -1.31 0.57 -17.80
C GLN A 92 -0.52 -0.58 -17.15
N VAL A 93 0.66 -0.31 -16.57
CA VAL A 93 1.44 -1.32 -15.84
C VAL A 93 0.70 -1.74 -14.57
N ILE A 94 0.18 -0.77 -13.81
CA ILE A 94 -0.62 -1.02 -12.60
C ILE A 94 -1.88 -1.82 -12.96
N ASP A 95 -2.62 -1.40 -13.98
CA ASP A 95 -3.84 -2.06 -14.43
C ASP A 95 -3.55 -3.49 -14.90
N THR A 96 -2.46 -3.68 -15.65
CA THR A 96 -2.02 -5.02 -16.10
C THR A 96 -1.70 -5.92 -14.92
N LEU A 97 -1.00 -5.41 -13.90
CA LEU A 97 -0.67 -6.16 -12.69
C LEU A 97 -1.92 -6.53 -11.89
N ILE A 98 -2.87 -5.60 -11.72
CA ILE A 98 -4.16 -5.86 -11.04
C ILE A 98 -4.96 -6.91 -11.81
N LEU A 99 -5.15 -6.71 -13.12
CA LEU A 99 -5.93 -7.62 -13.96
C LEU A 99 -5.27 -9.01 -14.11
N SER A 100 -3.94 -9.10 -13.99
CA SER A 100 -3.23 -10.38 -13.99
C SER A 100 -3.58 -11.27 -12.79
N MET A 101 -4.12 -10.71 -11.70
CA MET A 101 -4.36 -11.43 -10.45
C MET A 101 -5.28 -12.64 -10.64
N GLY A 102 -6.31 -12.52 -11.50
CA GLY A 102 -7.18 -13.65 -11.82
C GLY A 102 -6.41 -14.83 -12.42
N ARG A 103 -5.52 -14.58 -13.38
CA ARG A 103 -4.69 -15.63 -13.99
C ARG A 103 -3.70 -16.24 -13.00
N ARG A 104 -3.09 -15.42 -12.14
CA ARG A 104 -2.19 -15.90 -11.08
C ARG A 104 -2.92 -16.80 -10.09
N PHE A 105 -4.14 -16.44 -9.71
CA PHE A 105 -4.98 -17.26 -8.86
C PHE A 105 -5.32 -18.61 -9.51
N GLU A 106 -5.75 -18.62 -10.77
CA GLU A 106 -6.01 -19.86 -11.51
C GLU A 106 -4.77 -20.75 -11.62
N THR A 107 -3.60 -20.16 -11.86
CA THR A 107 -2.33 -20.90 -11.94
C THR A 107 -1.98 -21.50 -10.58
N CYS A 108 -2.14 -20.74 -9.50
CA CYS A 108 -1.94 -21.20 -8.13
C CYS A 108 -2.88 -22.37 -7.77
N LEU A 109 -4.16 -22.27 -8.15
CA LEU A 109 -5.12 -23.35 -7.98
C LEU A 109 -4.72 -24.62 -8.75
N ALA A 110 -4.28 -24.48 -10.00
CA ALA A 110 -3.85 -25.60 -10.84
C ALA A 110 -2.67 -26.37 -10.23
N VAL A 111 -1.77 -25.67 -9.53
CA VAL A 111 -0.63 -26.27 -8.81
C VAL A 111 -0.91 -26.52 -7.33
N ARG A 112 -2.17 -26.41 -6.87
CA ARG A 112 -2.59 -26.67 -5.48
C ARG A 112 -1.84 -25.85 -4.43
N GLY A 113 -1.53 -24.60 -4.74
CA GLY A 113 -0.87 -23.68 -3.81
C GLY A 113 0.66 -23.81 -3.75
N HIS A 114 1.28 -24.63 -4.61
CA HIS A 114 2.72 -24.60 -4.80
C HIS A 114 3.19 -23.33 -5.54
N ASP A 115 4.50 -23.09 -5.53
CA ASP A 115 5.10 -21.91 -6.15
C ASP A 115 4.77 -21.84 -7.65
N ILE A 116 4.41 -20.63 -8.10
CA ILE A 116 4.16 -20.30 -9.50
C ILE A 116 5.17 -19.27 -9.98
N PRO A 117 5.62 -19.34 -11.25
CA PRO A 117 6.45 -18.29 -11.83
C PRO A 117 5.65 -16.99 -11.99
N TYR A 118 6.26 -15.87 -11.64
CA TYR A 118 5.71 -14.51 -11.75
C TYR A 118 6.39 -13.72 -12.87
#